data_AF-A0A439DA38-F1
#
_entry.id   AF-A0A439DA38-F1
#
_cell.length_a   1.000
_cell.length_b   1.000
_cell.length_c   1.000
_cell.angle_alpha   90.00
_cell.angle_beta   90.00
_cell.angle_gamma   90.00
#
_symmetry.space_group_name_H-M   'P 1'
#
loop_
_entity.id
_entity.type
_entity.pdbx_description
1 polymer ?
#
loop_
_entity_poly.entity_id
_entity_poly.type
_entity_poly.pdbx_seq_one_letter_code
_entity_poly.pdbx_strand_id
1 'polypeptide(L)'
;MAVTSTSTVTIDSEASVATNYGQQLPATLRWRPLPARLVEEEVPSPLAVLQTPDQPVPCRRCLQDSQVGDELLLLSYDPFLGDSPYRCASPIFVHSKPACEPAAVPASGGDIPEQLQKRLLAVRAYDGKHMMQGSEVVNGDSLLETCQRLLGDGTLAEYCHVHFATPGCFAVRIEKSSLPN
;
A
#
# COMPACT_ATOMS: atom_id res chain seq x y z
N MET A 1 -53.21 22.37 31.61
CA MET A 1 -53.14 21.32 30.57
C MET A 1 -52.55 21.94 29.33
N ALA A 2 -51.26 21.71 29.07
CA ALA A 2 -50.58 22.16 27.86
C ALA A 2 -49.80 20.95 27.32
N VAL A 3 -50.19 20.49 26.14
CA VAL A 3 -49.57 19.41 25.38
C VAL A 3 -49.02 20.06 24.13
N THR A 4 -47.74 19.80 23.80
CA THR A 4 -47.05 19.92 22.48
C THR A 4 -45.56 20.12 22.77
N SER A 5 -44.60 19.55 22.06
CA SER A 5 -44.55 18.54 21.01
C SER A 5 -43.11 18.03 21.03
N THR A 6 -42.89 16.73 21.12
CA THR A 6 -41.55 16.13 21.06
C THR A 6 -41.20 15.93 19.59
N SER A 7 -40.25 16.70 19.07
CA SER A 7 -39.71 16.50 17.72
C SER A 7 -38.71 15.35 17.72
N THR A 8 -39.11 14.21 17.18
CA THR A 8 -38.23 13.08 16.90
C THR A 8 -37.34 13.44 15.71
N VAL A 9 -36.02 13.51 15.93
CA VAL A 9 -35.03 13.62 14.86
C VAL A 9 -34.84 12.23 14.27
N THR A 10 -35.33 12.04 13.05
CA THR A 10 -35.00 10.88 12.21
C THR A 10 -33.60 11.07 11.65
N ILE A 11 -32.68 10.20 12.05
CA ILE A 11 -31.37 10.03 11.42
C ILE A 11 -31.58 9.15 10.18
N ASP A 12 -31.72 9.80 9.02
CA ASP A 12 -31.78 9.13 7.73
C ASP A 12 -30.37 8.96 7.13
N SER A 13 -30.18 7.74 6.63
CA SER A 13 -29.27 7.33 5.55
C SER A 13 -27.78 7.19 5.85
N GLU A 14 -27.35 5.93 6.02
CA GLU A 14 -26.06 5.46 5.53
C GLU A 14 -25.99 5.74 4.01
N ALA A 15 -25.34 6.84 3.66
CA ALA A 15 -24.89 7.06 2.29
C ALA A 15 -23.79 6.03 2.00
N SER A 16 -24.13 4.97 1.25
CA SER A 16 -23.14 4.16 0.57
C SER A 16 -22.41 5.04 -0.43
N VAL A 17 -21.25 5.55 -0.03
CA VAL A 17 -20.31 6.16 -0.96
C VAL A 17 -19.91 5.07 -1.93
N ALA A 18 -20.44 5.13 -3.15
CA ALA A 18 -19.96 4.33 -4.27
C ALA A 18 -18.46 4.61 -4.41
N THR A 19 -17.64 3.70 -3.87
CA THR A 19 -16.20 3.87 -3.90
C THR A 19 -15.78 3.51 -5.31
N ASN A 20 -15.54 4.54 -6.13
CA ASN A 20 -15.03 4.36 -7.49
C ASN A 20 -13.59 3.86 -7.39
N TYR A 21 -13.43 2.54 -7.26
CA TYR A 21 -12.17 1.88 -7.51
C TYR A 21 -11.89 1.95 -9.01
N GLY A 22 -10.76 2.52 -9.40
CA GLY A 22 -10.48 2.73 -10.82
C GLY A 22 -9.42 3.78 -11.14
N GLN A 23 -8.62 4.20 -10.15
CA GLN A 23 -7.42 4.96 -10.46
C GLN A 23 -6.50 4.12 -11.37
N GLN A 24 -5.94 4.76 -12.39
CA GLN A 24 -5.05 4.13 -13.34
C GLN A 24 -3.70 4.86 -13.33
N LEU A 25 -2.60 4.13 -13.09
CA LEU A 25 -1.27 4.70 -13.19
C LEU A 25 -1.02 5.16 -14.63
N PRO A 26 -0.44 6.37 -14.83
CA PRO A 26 0.02 6.78 -16.15
C PRO A 26 1.22 5.93 -16.57
N ALA A 27 1.48 5.85 -17.88
CA ALA A 27 2.64 5.12 -18.41
C ALA A 27 4.00 5.69 -17.92
N THR A 28 4.03 6.92 -17.42
CA THR A 28 5.23 7.53 -16.82
C THR A 28 5.61 6.92 -15.47
N LEU A 29 4.70 6.17 -14.83
CA LEU A 29 4.90 5.51 -13.55
C LEU A 29 4.67 3.99 -13.66
N ARG A 30 5.24 3.24 -12.72
CA ARG A 30 5.02 1.80 -12.56
C ARG A 30 5.03 1.36 -11.11
N TRP A 31 4.46 0.18 -10.85
CA TRP A 31 4.42 -0.46 -9.54
C TRP A 31 5.60 -1.41 -9.30
N ARG A 32 6.05 -1.47 -8.06
CA ARG A 32 7.03 -2.43 -7.52
C ARG A 32 6.49 -3.01 -6.21
N PRO A 33 5.84 -4.19 -6.23
CA PRO A 33 5.27 -4.83 -5.04
C PRO A 33 6.33 -5.11 -3.96
N LEU A 34 7.43 -5.76 -4.34
CA LEU A 34 8.54 -6.14 -3.46
C LEU A 34 9.85 -5.79 -4.17
N PRO A 35 10.30 -4.51 -4.12
CA PRO A 35 11.49 -4.06 -4.84
C PRO A 35 12.77 -4.79 -4.41
N ALA A 36 12.96 -4.97 -3.10
CA ALA A 36 14.02 -5.81 -2.56
C ALA A 36 13.59 -7.29 -2.55
N ARG A 37 14.54 -8.20 -2.78
CA ARG A 37 14.29 -9.64 -2.75
C ARG A 37 13.73 -10.06 -1.40
N LEU A 38 12.61 -10.77 -1.42
CA LEU A 38 12.11 -11.48 -0.25
C LEU A 38 12.98 -12.71 -0.04
N VAL A 39 13.65 -12.81 1.11
CA VAL A 39 14.30 -14.06 1.50
C VAL A 39 13.23 -14.91 2.19
N GLU A 40 12.74 -15.93 1.47
CA GLU A 40 11.86 -16.94 2.02
C GLU A 40 12.72 -17.91 2.85
N GLU A 41 13.12 -17.52 4.06
CA GLU A 41 13.69 -18.49 4.99
C GLU A 41 12.53 -19.25 5.65
N GLU A 42 12.61 -20.59 5.57
CA GLU A 42 11.59 -21.57 5.95
C GLU A 42 10.91 -21.31 7.31
N VAL A 43 9.64 -21.74 7.45
CA VAL A 43 8.91 -21.69 8.73
C VAL A 43 9.32 -22.87 9.61
N PRO A 44 9.58 -22.67 10.93
CA PRO A 44 9.52 -21.43 11.72
C PRO A 44 10.90 -20.79 11.97
N SER A 45 10.99 -19.47 11.82
CA SER A 45 12.15 -18.66 12.24
C SER A 45 11.70 -17.45 13.06
N PRO A 46 12.56 -16.83 13.90
CA PRO A 46 12.21 -15.61 14.64
C PRO A 46 11.84 -14.41 13.74
N LEU A 47 12.15 -14.47 12.45
CA LEU A 47 11.92 -13.41 11.48
C LEU A 47 10.70 -13.68 10.57
N ALA A 48 10.09 -14.86 10.66
CA ALA A 48 8.91 -15.26 9.89
C ALA A 48 7.97 -16.15 10.73
N VAL A 49 6.75 -15.65 10.97
CA VAL A 49 5.73 -16.34 11.76
C VAL A 49 4.54 -16.66 10.86
N LEU A 50 4.14 -17.94 10.83
CA LEU A 50 2.91 -18.36 10.17
C LEU A 50 1.71 -17.87 10.98
N GLN A 51 0.75 -17.24 10.31
CA GLN A 51 -0.48 -16.70 10.89
C GLN A 51 -1.69 -17.02 10.01
N THR A 52 -2.84 -17.14 10.66
CA THR A 52 -4.16 -17.21 10.01
C THR A 52 -5.01 -16.09 10.60
N PRO A 53 -4.95 -14.87 10.03
CA PRO A 53 -5.67 -13.72 10.56
C PRO A 53 -7.19 -13.93 10.58
N ASP A 54 -7.84 -13.37 11.59
CA ASP A 54 -9.30 -13.37 11.78
C ASP A 54 -10.03 -12.33 10.91
N GLN A 55 -9.28 -11.44 10.27
CA GLN A 55 -9.74 -10.44 9.32
C GLN A 55 -8.84 -10.38 8.07
N PRO A 56 -9.37 -9.97 6.91
CA PRO A 56 -8.57 -9.75 5.70
C PRO A 56 -7.37 -8.83 5.94
N VAL A 57 -6.17 -9.29 5.56
CA VAL A 57 -4.93 -8.51 5.65
C VAL A 57 -4.27 -8.35 4.28
N PRO A 58 -3.60 -7.22 4.01
CA PRO A 58 -3.00 -6.95 2.70
C PRO A 58 -1.76 -7.81 2.44
N CYS A 59 -1.78 -8.65 1.40
CA CYS A 59 -0.61 -9.40 0.94
C CYS A 59 0.27 -8.55 0.04
N ARG A 60 1.58 -8.49 0.34
CA ARG A 60 2.53 -7.64 -0.39
C ARG A 60 3.02 -8.24 -1.71
N ARG A 61 2.85 -9.54 -1.90
CA ARG A 61 3.28 -10.22 -3.13
C ARG A 61 2.23 -10.12 -4.24
N CYS A 62 1.01 -10.55 -3.98
CA CYS A 62 -0.08 -10.53 -4.97
C CYS A 62 -0.82 -9.19 -5.04
N LEU A 63 -0.55 -8.29 -4.09
CA LEU A 63 -1.23 -7.00 -3.92
C LEU A 63 -2.75 -7.09 -3.74
N GLN A 64 -3.22 -8.20 -3.16
CA GLN A 64 -4.62 -8.43 -2.81
C GLN A 64 -4.76 -8.62 -1.30
N ASP A 65 -5.94 -8.35 -0.77
CA ASP A 65 -6.24 -8.75 0.61
C ASP A 65 -6.45 -10.26 0.69
N SER A 66 -6.04 -10.85 1.81
CA SER A 66 -6.31 -12.25 2.12
C SER A 66 -7.80 -12.48 2.40
N GLN A 67 -8.23 -13.74 2.31
CA GLN A 67 -9.50 -14.19 2.85
C GLN A 67 -9.31 -14.66 4.30
N VAL A 68 -10.42 -14.68 5.06
CA VAL A 68 -10.42 -15.27 6.39
C VAL A 68 -10.15 -16.77 6.25
N GLY A 69 -9.16 -17.28 6.99
CA GLY A 69 -8.73 -18.68 6.91
C GLY A 69 -7.51 -18.94 6.03
N ASP A 70 -7.07 -17.96 5.23
CA ASP A 70 -5.81 -18.07 4.50
C ASP A 70 -4.60 -18.14 5.46
N GLU A 71 -3.58 -18.91 5.10
CA GLU A 71 -2.32 -18.96 5.84
C GLU A 71 -1.35 -17.93 5.25
N LEU A 72 -0.83 -17.03 6.08
CA LEU A 72 0.14 -16.01 5.69
C LEU A 72 1.40 -16.09 6.53
N LEU A 73 2.53 -15.72 5.93
CA LEU A 73 3.75 -15.40 6.65
C LEU A 73 3.74 -13.92 7.03
N LEU A 74 3.84 -13.65 8.34
CA LEU A 74 4.20 -12.34 8.87
C LEU A 74 5.72 -12.30 9.05
N LEU A 75 6.40 -11.44 8.28
CA LEU A 75 7.85 -11.37 8.28
C LEU A 75 8.36 -9.92 8.24
N SER A 76 9.62 -9.73 8.64
CA SER A 76 10.31 -8.45 8.56
C SER A 76 10.84 -8.17 7.15
N TYR A 77 10.50 -7.02 6.56
CA TYR A 77 10.90 -6.65 5.20
C TYR A 77 11.41 -5.23 5.10
N ASP A 78 12.55 -5.06 4.41
CA ASP A 78 13.15 -3.77 4.09
C ASP A 78 13.04 -3.48 2.58
N PRO A 79 12.29 -2.46 2.16
CA PRO A 79 12.08 -2.16 0.73
C PRO A 79 13.24 -1.39 0.08
N PHE A 80 14.23 -0.91 0.83
CA PHE A 80 15.32 -0.11 0.25
C PHE A 80 16.35 -0.98 -0.49
N LEU A 81 16.73 -0.53 -1.68
CA LEU A 81 17.75 -1.15 -2.54
C LEU A 81 19.16 -0.57 -2.35
N GLY A 82 19.33 0.36 -1.41
CA GLY A 82 20.61 0.99 -1.10
C GLY A 82 20.60 1.61 0.29
N ASP A 83 21.73 2.24 0.66
CA ASP A 83 21.89 2.85 1.97
C ASP A 83 21.10 4.14 2.10
N SER A 84 20.45 4.32 3.25
CA SER A 84 19.69 5.51 3.58
C SER A 84 19.50 5.62 5.09
N PRO A 85 19.50 6.83 5.69
CA PRO A 85 19.07 7.02 7.07
C PRO A 85 17.58 6.72 7.27
N TYR A 86 16.80 6.65 6.18
CA TYR A 86 15.37 6.30 6.21
C TYR A 86 15.12 4.80 6.05
N ARG A 87 16.17 4.00 5.87
CA ARG A 87 16.08 2.55 5.73
C ARG A 87 15.58 1.94 7.03
N CYS A 88 14.48 1.20 6.96
CA CYS A 88 13.84 0.60 8.12
C CYS A 88 13.03 -0.63 7.68
N ALA A 89 13.32 -1.77 8.28
CA ALA A 89 12.52 -2.97 8.09
C ALA A 89 11.18 -2.85 8.84
N SER A 90 10.11 -3.32 8.22
CA SER A 90 8.76 -3.31 8.80
C SER A 90 8.04 -4.63 8.52
N PRO A 91 7.07 -5.03 9.36
CA PRO A 91 6.36 -6.29 9.16
C PRO A 91 5.47 -6.24 7.92
N ILE A 92 5.50 -7.28 7.09
CA ILE A 92 4.59 -7.46 5.97
C ILE A 92 3.95 -8.85 6.00
N PHE A 93 2.77 -8.96 5.39
CA PHE A 93 2.11 -10.24 5.14
C PHE A 93 2.37 -10.71 3.70
N VAL A 94 2.62 -12.00 3.54
CA VAL A 94 2.68 -12.70 2.24
C VAL A 94 1.95 -14.03 2.37
N HIS A 95 1.08 -14.41 1.42
CA HIS A 95 0.40 -15.70 1.50
C HIS A 95 1.40 -16.86 1.50
N SER A 96 1.22 -17.78 2.44
CA SER A 96 1.87 -19.08 2.48
C SER A 96 1.02 -20.14 1.80
N LYS A 97 -0.30 -20.14 2.05
CA LYS A 97 -1.29 -20.99 1.39
C LYS A 97 -2.61 -20.23 1.16
N PRO A 98 -3.23 -20.34 -0.02
CA PRO A 98 -2.70 -20.99 -1.24
C PRO A 98 -1.40 -20.31 -1.72
N ALA A 99 -0.65 -20.99 -2.60
CA ALA A 99 0.60 -20.45 -3.11
C ALA A 99 0.38 -19.05 -3.70
N CYS A 100 1.25 -18.12 -3.33
CA CYS A 100 1.09 -16.72 -3.67
C CYS A 100 1.79 -16.39 -4.99
N GLU A 101 1.01 -16.27 -6.06
CA GLU A 101 1.54 -15.72 -7.30
C GLU A 101 1.83 -14.21 -7.14
N PRO A 102 2.96 -13.69 -7.67
CA PRO A 102 3.22 -12.26 -7.72
C PRO A 102 2.13 -11.50 -8.47
N ALA A 103 1.86 -10.27 -8.04
CA ALA A 103 0.95 -9.38 -8.74
C ALA A 103 1.40 -9.21 -10.20
N ALA A 104 0.48 -9.35 -11.14
CA ALA A 104 0.72 -9.04 -12.54
C ALA A 104 0.84 -7.51 -12.71
N VAL A 105 2.05 -6.99 -12.52
CA VAL A 105 2.34 -5.55 -12.67
C VAL A 105 2.84 -5.28 -14.09
N PRO A 106 2.16 -4.42 -14.88
CA PRO A 106 2.64 -4.05 -16.20
C PRO A 106 3.93 -3.23 -16.07
N ALA A 107 4.76 -3.25 -17.12
CA ALA A 107 6.04 -2.52 -17.16
C ALA A 107 5.87 -1.00 -16.97
N SER A 108 4.66 -0.49 -17.27
CA SER A 108 4.25 0.90 -17.07
C SER A 108 2.73 0.98 -16.99
N GLY A 109 2.21 1.91 -16.21
CA GLY A 109 0.78 2.09 -16.03
C GLY A 109 0.13 1.01 -15.16
N GLY A 110 -1.16 0.76 -15.39
CA GLY A 110 -1.94 -0.30 -14.73
C GLY A 110 -2.86 0.21 -13.63
N ASP A 111 -3.79 -0.63 -13.23
CA ASP A 111 -4.78 -0.28 -12.21
C ASP A 111 -4.13 -0.18 -10.83
N ILE A 112 -4.61 0.75 -10.01
CA ILE A 112 -4.19 0.81 -8.61
C ILE A 112 -4.83 -0.37 -7.87
N PRO A 113 -4.07 -1.21 -7.15
CA PRO A 113 -4.65 -2.29 -6.36
C PRO A 113 -5.71 -1.80 -5.38
N GLU A 114 -6.86 -2.47 -5.32
CA GLU A 114 -8.00 -2.11 -4.46
C GLU A 114 -7.59 -1.93 -2.99
N GLN A 115 -6.67 -2.77 -2.51
CA GLN A 115 -6.15 -2.71 -1.14
C GLN A 115 -5.53 -1.35 -0.77
N LEU A 116 -5.02 -0.60 -1.75
CA LEU A 116 -4.45 0.74 -1.55
C LEU A 116 -5.55 1.80 -1.61
N GLN A 117 -6.49 1.65 -2.53
CA GLN A 117 -7.56 2.61 -2.77
C GLN A 117 -8.51 2.76 -1.55
N LYS A 118 -8.67 1.71 -0.74
CA LYS A 118 -9.56 1.70 0.42
C LYS A 118 -8.91 2.01 1.78
N ARG A 119 -7.63 2.39 1.81
CA ARG A 119 -6.88 2.59 3.06
C ARG A 119 -6.27 3.98 3.15
N LEU A 120 -5.99 4.42 4.38
CA LEU A 120 -5.17 5.59 4.65
C LEU A 120 -3.70 5.22 4.41
N LEU A 121 -3.01 6.03 3.61
CA LEU A 121 -1.67 5.75 3.12
C LEU A 121 -0.70 6.85 3.53
N ALA A 122 0.51 6.47 3.93
CA ALA A 122 1.63 7.39 4.07
C ALA A 122 2.55 7.24 2.85
N VAL A 123 2.59 8.26 2.01
CA VAL A 123 3.42 8.36 0.81
C VAL A 123 4.70 9.10 1.16
N ARG A 124 5.84 8.53 0.80
CA ARG A 124 7.17 9.13 1.04
C ARG A 124 7.98 9.08 -0.25
N ALA A 125 8.31 10.25 -0.80
CA ALA A 125 9.06 10.40 -2.03
C ALA A 125 10.57 10.51 -1.74
N TYR A 126 11.38 9.82 -2.52
CA TYR A 126 12.84 9.74 -2.37
C TYR A 126 13.52 10.03 -3.70
N ASP A 127 14.70 10.65 -3.63
CA ASP A 127 15.60 10.83 -4.78
C ASP A 127 16.44 9.57 -5.09
N GLY A 128 17.27 9.66 -6.14
CA GLY A 128 18.19 8.58 -6.52
C GLY A 128 19.30 8.28 -5.51
N LYS A 129 19.45 9.09 -4.45
CA LYS A 129 20.34 8.84 -3.30
C LYS A 129 19.58 8.35 -2.07
N HIS A 130 18.33 7.95 -2.24
CA HIS A 130 17.45 7.44 -1.19
C HIS A 130 17.17 8.46 -0.06
N MET A 131 17.24 9.75 -0.36
CA MET A 131 16.91 10.84 0.58
C MET A 131 15.49 11.33 0.35
N MET A 132 14.73 11.45 1.44
CA MET A 132 13.33 11.89 1.38
C MET A 132 13.24 13.33 0.88
N GLN A 133 12.45 13.53 -0.18
CA GLN A 133 12.19 14.83 -0.81
C GLN A 133 10.80 15.39 -0.46
N GLY A 134 9.88 14.53 -0.02
CA GLY A 134 8.54 14.92 0.38
C GLY A 134 7.77 13.75 0.96
N SER A 135 6.73 14.05 1.72
CA SER A 135 5.86 13.03 2.30
C SER A 135 4.46 13.57 2.55
N GLU A 136 3.47 12.70 2.47
CA GLU A 136 2.07 13.05 2.69
C GLU A 136 1.28 11.86 3.21
N VAL A 137 0.26 12.13 4.02
CA VAL A 137 -0.73 11.12 4.42
C VAL A 137 -2.01 11.39 3.66
N VAL A 138 -2.49 10.40 2.91
CA VAL A 138 -3.59 10.56 1.96
C VAL A 138 -4.56 9.39 2.04
N ASN A 139 -5.81 9.64 1.68
CA ASN A 139 -6.74 8.55 1.37
C ASN A 139 -6.32 7.88 0.06
N GLY A 140 -6.69 6.61 -0.10
CA GLY A 140 -6.32 5.83 -1.28
C GLY A 140 -6.76 6.45 -2.61
N ASP A 141 -7.93 7.09 -2.64
CA ASP A 141 -8.47 7.83 -3.80
C ASP A 141 -7.60 9.01 -4.27
N SER A 142 -6.69 9.48 -3.41
CA SER A 142 -5.79 10.61 -3.63
C SER A 142 -4.33 10.16 -3.87
N LEU A 143 -4.08 8.84 -3.82
CA LEU A 143 -2.74 8.25 -3.99
C LEU A 143 -2.10 8.64 -5.32
N LEU A 144 -2.85 8.51 -6.42
CA LEU A 144 -2.31 8.74 -7.76
C LEU A 144 -1.87 10.19 -7.95
N GLU A 145 -2.76 11.14 -7.65
CA GLU A 145 -2.49 12.57 -7.76
C GLU A 145 -1.26 12.96 -6.94
N THR A 146 -1.18 12.45 -5.71
CA THR A 146 -0.05 12.70 -4.80
C THR A 146 1.27 12.20 -5.39
N CYS A 147 1.29 10.97 -5.92
CA CYS A 147 2.48 10.42 -6.55
C CYS A 147 2.87 11.16 -7.83
N GLN A 148 1.91 11.59 -8.65
CA GLN A 148 2.18 12.38 -9.85
C GLN A 148 2.81 13.74 -9.51
N ARG A 149 2.33 14.40 -8.45
CA ARG A 149 2.92 15.66 -7.99
C ARG A 149 4.32 15.45 -7.40
N LEU A 150 4.49 14.46 -6.52
CA LEU A 150 5.77 14.20 -5.87
C LEU A 150 6.86 13.71 -6.84
N LEU A 151 6.48 12.98 -7.89
CA LEU A 151 7.37 12.46 -8.93
C LEU A 151 7.34 13.28 -10.21
N GLY A 152 6.70 14.46 -10.20
CA GLY A 152 6.51 15.30 -11.38
C GLY A 152 7.81 15.89 -11.93
N ASP A 153 7.70 16.51 -13.09
CA ASP A 153 8.83 17.20 -13.72
C ASP A 153 9.37 18.33 -12.83
N GLY A 154 10.69 18.45 -12.76
CA GLY A 154 11.37 19.42 -11.90
C GLY A 154 11.56 18.98 -10.43
N THR A 155 11.03 17.81 -10.04
CA THR A 155 11.33 17.21 -8.73
C THR A 155 12.59 16.34 -8.79
N LEU A 156 13.34 16.29 -7.68
CA LEU A 156 14.47 15.37 -7.52
C LEU A 156 14.02 13.94 -7.19
N ALA A 157 12.77 13.75 -6.80
CA ALA A 157 12.27 12.43 -6.42
C ALA A 157 12.16 11.50 -7.63
N GLU A 158 12.54 10.26 -7.44
CA GLU A 158 12.53 9.21 -8.47
C GLU A 158 11.51 8.10 -8.16
N TYR A 159 11.22 7.89 -6.88
CA TYR A 159 10.24 6.91 -6.44
C TYR A 159 9.57 7.30 -5.12
N CYS A 160 8.37 6.75 -4.90
CA CYS A 160 7.62 6.84 -3.66
C CYS A 160 7.54 5.45 -3.00
N HIS A 161 7.85 5.37 -1.71
CA HIS A 161 7.36 4.27 -0.89
C HIS A 161 5.98 4.62 -0.34
N VAL A 162 5.04 3.70 -0.53
CA VAL A 162 3.69 3.77 0.03
C VAL A 162 3.63 2.82 1.22
N HIS A 163 3.13 3.33 2.33
CA HIS A 163 2.93 2.58 3.57
C HIS A 163 1.46 2.65 3.97
N PHE A 164 0.94 1.62 4.64
CA PHE A 164 -0.36 1.73 5.32
C PHE A 164 -0.18 2.62 6.55
N ALA A 165 -0.88 3.75 6.62
CA ALA A 165 -0.55 4.84 7.53
C ALA A 165 -0.58 4.44 9.02
N THR A 166 -1.60 3.68 9.43
CA THR A 166 -1.78 3.27 10.83
C THR A 166 -0.71 2.27 11.30
N PRO A 167 -0.52 1.10 10.65
CA PRO A 167 0.53 0.15 11.06
C PRO A 167 1.94 0.54 10.60
N GLY A 168 2.09 1.51 9.69
CA GLY A 168 3.38 1.99 9.17
C GLY A 168 4.11 1.02 8.23
N CYS A 169 3.56 -0.17 7.99
CA CYS A 169 4.17 -1.20 7.17
C CYS A 169 4.16 -0.86 5.69
N PHE A 170 5.23 -1.25 5.01
CA PHE A 170 5.37 -1.08 3.56
C PHE A 170 4.19 -1.74 2.82
N ALA A 171 3.65 -1.05 1.83
CA ALA A 171 2.59 -1.54 0.96
C ALA A 171 3.14 -1.84 -0.43
N VAL A 172 3.76 -0.84 -1.07
CA VAL A 172 4.28 -0.94 -2.43
C VAL A 172 5.20 0.25 -2.73
N ARG A 173 6.06 0.12 -3.74
CA ARG A 173 6.81 1.24 -4.32
C ARG A 173 6.17 1.67 -5.65
N ILE A 174 5.99 2.97 -5.83
CA ILE A 174 5.62 3.59 -7.11
C ILE A 174 6.87 4.32 -7.61
N GLU A 175 7.24 4.15 -8.86
CA GLU A 175 8.45 4.76 -9.39
C GLU A 175 8.28 5.24 -10.82
N LYS A 176 9.17 6.15 -11.25
CA LYS A 176 9.25 6.57 -12.65
C LYS A 176 9.57 5.36 -13.53
N SER A 177 8.81 5.18 -14.61
CA SER A 177 9.00 4.08 -15.58
C SER A 177 10.34 4.14 -16.32
N SER A 178 11.06 5.25 -16.24
CA SER A 178 12.40 5.42 -16.81
C SER A 178 13.53 4.80 -15.97
N LEU A 179 13.28 4.46 -14.70
CA LEU A 179 14.29 3.82 -13.86
C LEU A 179 14.63 2.41 -14.36
N PRO A 180 15.87 1.91 -14.14
CA PRO A 180 16.22 0.54 -14.50
C PRO A 180 15.36 -0.49 -13.76
N ASN A 181 15.30 -1.70 -14.32
CA ASN A 181 14.61 -2.83 -13.69
C ASN A 181 15.42 -3.46 -12.55
#